data_AF-A0A8T1UBS9-F1
#
_entry.id   AF-A0A8T1UBS9-F1
#
_cell.length_a   1.000
_cell.length_b   1.000
_cell.length_c   1.000
_cell.angle_alpha   90.00
_cell.angle_beta   90.00
_cell.angle_gamma   90.00
#
_symmetry.space_group_name_H-M   'P 1'
#
loop_
_entity.id
_entity.type
_entity.pdbx_description
1 polymer ?
#
loop_
_entity_poly.entity_id
_entity_poly.type
_entity_poly.pdbx_seq_one_letter_code
_entity_poly.pdbx_strand_id
1 'polypeptide(L)'
;MRSPFSRESRRVRRSVTASVKRAYLSTAIFEVLRDLSGNKFTKVVPEMFLGYVTDSEGVFTTQTAPLAQLKVIHLDLNPVRVVNEHAFDTTPSLELIYLPFDVKIQRQAFAEMKTDKLTFDGYDRVETHPLEDPHFVAFSRSS
;
A
#
# COMPACT_ATOMS: atom_id res chain seq x y z
N MET A 1 -39.54 55.07 -32.89
CA MET A 1 -40.81 54.83 -32.16
C MET A 1 -41.17 53.37 -32.33
N ARG A 2 -40.87 52.53 -31.31
CA ARG A 2 -41.80 51.88 -30.35
C ARG A 2 -42.65 50.73 -30.94
N SER A 3 -42.38 49.53 -30.45
CA SER A 3 -43.22 48.32 -30.49
C SER A 3 -44.50 48.44 -29.65
N PRO A 4 -45.44 47.51 -29.80
CA PRO A 4 -45.78 46.61 -28.67
C PRO A 4 -46.03 45.14 -29.13
N PHE A 5 -45.42 44.13 -28.48
CA PHE A 5 -45.87 43.34 -27.32
C PHE A 5 -47.13 42.47 -27.53
N SER A 6 -46.93 41.14 -27.43
CA SER A 6 -47.90 40.20 -26.87
C SER A 6 -47.18 39.17 -25.97
N ARG A 7 -47.74 38.97 -24.76
CA ARG A 7 -47.32 38.05 -23.67
C ARG A 7 -47.85 36.64 -23.98
N GLU A 8 -47.25 35.53 -23.53
CA GLU A 8 -47.47 34.97 -22.19
C GLU A 8 -46.45 33.83 -21.85
N SER A 9 -45.69 34.04 -20.78
CA SER A 9 -45.45 33.15 -19.63
C SER A 9 -45.32 31.61 -19.78
N ARG A 10 -44.08 31.11 -19.62
CA ARG A 10 -43.81 30.01 -18.68
C ARG A 10 -42.38 30.12 -18.11
N ARG A 11 -42.28 30.60 -16.86
CA ARG A 11 -41.08 30.52 -16.01
C ARG A 11 -40.88 29.06 -15.58
N VAL A 12 -39.69 28.51 -15.80
CA VAL A 12 -39.05 27.63 -14.82
C VAL A 12 -37.63 28.16 -14.61
N ARG A 13 -37.41 28.72 -13.42
CA ARG A 13 -36.08 29.05 -12.91
C ARG A 13 -35.30 27.75 -12.72
N ARG A 14 -34.05 27.73 -13.14
CA ARG A 14 -32.92 27.19 -12.36
C ARG A 14 -31.61 27.64 -13.00
N SER A 15 -31.06 28.72 -12.46
CA SER A 15 -29.64 28.99 -12.47
C SER A 15 -28.95 27.90 -11.64
N VAL A 16 -27.94 27.23 -12.16
CA VAL A 16 -26.76 26.90 -11.35
C VAL A 16 -25.52 27.01 -12.24
N THR A 17 -24.72 27.97 -11.82
CA THR A 17 -23.37 28.33 -12.23
C THR A 17 -22.37 27.20 -12.00
N ALA A 18 -21.25 27.31 -12.70
CA ALA A 18 -19.93 26.81 -12.31
C ALA A 18 -19.63 25.32 -12.54
N SER A 19 -18.74 25.13 -13.52
CA SER A 19 -17.72 24.10 -13.60
C SER A 19 -17.51 23.34 -12.30
N VAL A 20 -18.03 22.12 -12.25
CA VAL A 20 -17.43 21.09 -11.40
C VAL A 20 -16.18 20.60 -12.12
N LYS A 21 -15.11 21.42 -12.11
CA LYS A 21 -13.78 20.85 -12.02
C LYS A 21 -13.77 20.19 -10.65
N ARG A 22 -14.01 18.88 -10.61
CA ARG A 22 -13.54 18.08 -9.48
C ARG A 22 -12.04 18.32 -9.47
N ALA A 23 -11.62 19.27 -8.63
CA ALA A 23 -10.28 19.27 -8.11
C ALA A 23 -10.16 17.89 -7.44
N TYR A 24 -9.45 16.98 -8.11
CA TYR A 24 -8.74 15.98 -7.34
C TYR A 24 -7.81 16.79 -6.45
N LEU A 25 -8.26 17.07 -5.22
CA LEU A 25 -7.34 17.28 -4.12
C LEU A 25 -6.66 15.93 -3.91
N SER A 26 -5.80 15.56 -4.85
CA SER A 26 -4.63 14.76 -4.57
C SER A 26 -3.74 15.68 -3.73
N THR A 27 -4.14 15.89 -2.48
CA THR A 27 -3.13 15.86 -1.43
C THR A 27 -2.52 14.49 -1.64
N ALA A 28 -1.38 14.44 -2.33
CA ALA A 28 -0.58 13.25 -2.38
C ALA A 28 -0.23 12.98 -0.92
N ILE A 29 -1.09 12.19 -0.25
CA ILE A 29 -0.64 11.36 0.83
C ILE A 29 0.42 10.54 0.11
N PHE A 30 1.69 10.93 0.27
CA PHE A 30 2.77 10.00 0.01
C PHE A 30 2.57 8.89 1.04
N GLU A 31 1.60 8.01 0.79
CA GLU A 31 1.72 6.65 1.24
C GLU A 31 3.03 6.21 0.62
N VAL A 32 4.05 6.06 1.45
CA VAL A 32 5.36 5.61 0.99
C VAL A 32 5.14 4.16 0.58
N LEU A 33 4.71 4.00 -0.66
CA LEU A 33 4.53 2.76 -1.37
C LEU A 33 5.89 2.39 -1.92
N ARG A 34 6.30 1.16 -1.65
CA ARG A 34 7.52 0.60 -2.22
C ARG A 34 7.18 -0.59 -3.08
N ASP A 35 7.35 -0.42 -4.39
CA ASP A 35 7.22 -1.51 -5.34
C ASP A 35 8.58 -2.23 -5.48
N LEU A 36 8.63 -3.46 -4.96
CA LEU A 36 9.76 -4.37 -5.07
C LEU A 36 9.37 -5.63 -5.87
N SER A 37 8.28 -5.57 -6.63
CA SER A 37 7.82 -6.69 -7.46
C SER A 37 8.82 -7.02 -8.58
N GLY A 38 8.77 -8.25 -9.09
CA GLY A 38 9.57 -8.67 -10.25
C GLY A 38 11.08 -8.76 -10.02
N ASN A 39 11.52 -8.66 -8.77
CA ASN A 39 12.92 -8.87 -8.40
C ASN A 39 13.21 -10.38 -8.21
N LYS A 40 14.40 -10.71 -7.72
CA LYS A 40 14.86 -12.09 -7.51
C LYS A 40 14.92 -12.50 -6.03
N PHE A 41 14.09 -11.87 -5.18
CA PHE A 41 14.07 -12.21 -3.76
C PHE A 41 13.55 -13.63 -3.57
N THR A 42 14.32 -14.47 -2.86
CA THR A 42 13.92 -15.84 -2.52
C THR A 42 13.38 -15.96 -1.10
N LYS A 43 13.65 -14.94 -0.27
CA LYS A 43 13.26 -14.84 1.13
C LYS A 43 12.93 -13.39 1.49
N VAL A 44 12.10 -13.20 2.50
CA VAL A 44 11.84 -11.90 3.12
C VAL A 44 12.37 -11.94 4.56
N VAL A 45 13.24 -11.00 4.89
CA VAL A 45 13.98 -10.94 6.17
C VAL A 45 13.94 -9.52 6.74
N PRO A 46 14.09 -9.33 8.07
CA PRO A 46 13.98 -8.01 8.70
C PRO A 46 14.92 -6.95 8.11
N GLU A 47 16.10 -7.34 7.66
CA GLU A 47 17.13 -6.42 7.14
C GLU A 47 16.69 -5.72 5.84
N MET A 48 15.72 -6.29 5.10
CA MET A 48 15.16 -5.65 3.89
C MET A 48 14.39 -4.35 4.20
N PHE A 49 14.01 -4.18 5.46
CA PHE A 49 13.22 -3.06 5.97
C PHE A 49 14.04 -2.06 6.78
N LEU A 50 15.37 -2.10 6.60
CA LEU A 50 16.31 -1.14 7.13
C LEU A 50 16.89 -0.28 5.99
N GLY A 51 17.05 1.01 6.23
CA GLY A 51 17.67 1.97 5.32
C GLY A 51 18.91 2.61 5.94
N TYR A 52 19.88 3.01 5.12
CA TYR A 52 21.05 3.75 5.60
C TYR A 52 20.66 5.17 6.01
N VAL A 53 21.23 5.63 7.11
CA VAL A 53 21.01 6.98 7.63
C VAL A 53 22.05 7.92 7.04
N THR A 54 21.64 9.14 6.68
CA THR A 54 22.55 10.22 6.30
C THR A 54 22.92 11.08 7.50
N ASP A 55 24.17 11.53 7.59
CA ASP A 55 24.58 12.55 8.55
C ASP A 55 24.06 13.95 8.18
N SER A 56 24.47 14.97 8.93
CA SER A 56 24.10 16.37 8.72
C SER A 56 24.54 16.91 7.36
N GLU A 57 25.54 16.30 6.75
CA GLU A 57 26.15 16.65 5.47
C GLU A 57 25.51 15.87 4.30
N GLY A 58 24.57 14.97 4.59
CA GLY A 58 23.89 14.15 3.60
C GLY A 58 24.69 12.92 3.16
N VAL A 59 25.76 12.56 3.87
CA VAL A 59 26.60 11.40 3.57
C VAL A 59 26.01 10.16 4.24
N PHE A 60 25.88 9.07 3.48
CA PHE A 60 25.43 7.79 4.02
C PHE A 60 26.42 7.26 5.06
N THR A 61 25.90 6.97 6.25
CA THR A 61 26.63 6.34 7.34
C THR A 61 26.50 4.82 7.27
N THR A 62 27.29 4.12 8.08
CA THR A 62 27.14 2.66 8.29
C THR A 62 25.96 2.31 9.19
N GLN A 63 25.32 3.30 9.81
CA GLN A 63 24.15 3.08 10.64
C GLN A 63 22.93 2.83 9.75
N THR A 64 22.08 1.93 10.23
CA THR A 64 20.80 1.65 9.60
C THR A 64 19.66 2.03 10.55
N ALA A 65 18.57 2.52 9.98
CA ALA A 65 17.34 2.81 10.68
C ALA A 65 16.17 2.11 9.99
N PRO A 66 15.11 1.77 10.73
CA PRO A 66 13.94 1.18 10.11
C PRO A 66 13.25 2.14 9.14
N LEU A 67 12.59 1.57 8.13
CA LEU A 67 11.80 2.31 7.15
C LEU A 67 10.45 2.77 7.74
N ALA A 68 10.49 3.56 8.83
CA ALA A 68 9.33 3.92 9.68
C ALA A 68 8.21 4.72 9.00
N GLN A 69 8.36 5.08 7.72
CA GLN A 69 7.32 5.72 6.92
C GLN A 69 6.67 4.77 5.90
N LEU A 70 7.24 3.58 5.70
CA LEU A 70 6.74 2.60 4.74
C LEU A 70 5.36 2.11 5.17
N LYS A 71 4.35 2.30 4.30
CA LYS A 71 2.97 1.91 4.56
C LYS A 71 2.50 0.72 3.74
N VAL A 72 2.99 0.64 2.49
CA VAL A 72 2.58 -0.39 1.54
C VAL A 72 3.82 -0.98 0.88
N ILE A 73 3.88 -2.30 0.76
CA ILE A 73 4.96 -2.99 0.04
C ILE A 73 4.44 -4.06 -0.92
N HIS A 74 4.95 -4.01 -2.15
CA HIS A 74 4.75 -5.04 -3.17
C HIS A 74 5.98 -5.93 -3.27
N LEU A 75 5.83 -7.22 -2.94
CA LEU A 75 6.85 -8.26 -3.10
C LEU A 75 6.37 -9.38 -4.03
N ASP A 76 5.20 -9.21 -4.65
CA ASP A 76 4.67 -10.10 -5.67
C ASP A 76 5.62 -10.23 -6.87
N LEU A 77 5.42 -11.25 -7.68
CA LEU A 77 6.29 -11.58 -8.83
C LEU A 77 7.78 -11.83 -8.49
N ASN A 78 8.12 -11.98 -7.21
CA ASN A 78 9.42 -12.50 -6.78
C ASN A 78 9.32 -14.02 -6.52
N PRO A 79 10.42 -14.78 -6.67
CA PRO A 79 10.46 -16.20 -6.31
C PRO A 79 10.55 -16.42 -4.78
N VAL A 80 9.87 -15.61 -3.97
CA VAL A 80 9.88 -15.73 -2.50
C VAL A 80 9.23 -17.03 -2.09
N ARG A 81 9.96 -17.84 -1.32
CA ARG A 81 9.44 -19.09 -0.77
C ARG A 81 9.22 -19.01 0.74
N VAL A 82 9.91 -18.09 1.40
CA VAL A 82 9.95 -18.00 2.86
C VAL A 82 9.89 -16.54 3.29
N VAL A 83 9.01 -16.24 4.25
CA VAL A 83 8.92 -14.95 4.93
C VAL A 83 9.19 -15.19 6.40
N ASN A 84 10.16 -14.48 6.97
CA ASN A 84 10.37 -14.50 8.42
C ASN A 84 9.14 -13.86 9.10
N GLU A 85 8.59 -14.51 10.14
CA GLU A 85 7.38 -14.01 10.82
C GLU A 85 7.56 -12.57 11.36
N HIS A 86 8.78 -12.23 11.78
CA HIS A 86 9.15 -10.94 12.34
C HIS A 86 9.82 -10.01 11.32
N ALA A 87 9.71 -10.31 10.01
CA ALA A 87 10.34 -9.48 8.97
C ALA A 87 9.86 -8.02 9.01
N PHE A 88 8.65 -7.79 9.51
CA PHE A 88 7.98 -6.50 9.42
C PHE A 88 7.95 -5.73 10.76
N ASP A 89 8.46 -6.31 11.85
CA ASP A 89 8.46 -5.72 13.20
C ASP A 89 9.16 -4.36 13.26
N THR A 90 10.23 -4.22 12.47
CA THR A 90 11.00 -2.98 12.37
C THR A 90 10.19 -1.86 11.71
N THR A 91 9.09 -2.18 11.03
CA THR A 91 8.27 -1.23 10.26
C THR A 91 6.84 -1.13 10.83
N PRO A 92 6.65 -0.49 12.00
CA PRO A 92 5.34 -0.41 12.65
C PRO A 92 4.30 0.41 11.87
N SER A 93 4.72 1.17 10.87
CA SER A 93 3.85 1.93 9.96
C SER A 93 3.28 1.09 8.82
N LEU A 94 3.74 -0.15 8.63
CA LEU A 94 3.36 -0.99 7.49
C LEU A 94 1.93 -1.49 7.68
N GLU A 95 1.06 -1.08 6.77
CA GLU A 95 -0.39 -1.32 6.78
C GLU A 95 -0.79 -2.44 5.82
N LEU A 96 -0.11 -2.56 4.66
CA LEU A 96 -0.49 -3.49 3.59
C LEU A 96 0.73 -4.15 2.94
N ILE A 97 0.65 -5.47 2.72
CA ILE A 97 1.74 -6.30 2.18
C ILE A 97 1.19 -7.18 1.05
N TYR A 98 1.83 -7.16 -0.11
CA TYR A 98 1.56 -8.09 -1.20
C TYR A 98 2.69 -9.11 -1.32
N LEU A 99 2.35 -10.40 -1.22
CA LEU A 99 3.28 -11.53 -1.29
C LEU A 99 2.91 -12.49 -2.42
N PRO A 100 3.85 -13.27 -2.97
CA PRO A 100 3.52 -14.37 -3.88
C PRO A 100 2.56 -15.37 -3.23
N PHE A 101 1.71 -16.01 -4.05
CA PHE A 101 0.62 -16.87 -3.56
C PHE A 101 1.06 -18.08 -2.69
N ASP A 102 2.27 -18.61 -2.91
CA ASP A 102 2.77 -19.84 -2.27
C ASP A 102 3.92 -19.61 -1.27
N VAL A 103 3.94 -18.45 -0.61
CA VAL A 103 4.90 -18.17 0.46
C VAL A 103 4.63 -19.02 1.71
N LYS A 104 5.70 -19.37 2.42
CA LYS A 104 5.65 -20.01 3.73
C LYS A 104 6.14 -19.05 4.81
N ILE A 105 5.43 -18.96 5.92
CA ILE A 105 5.85 -18.14 7.06
C ILE A 105 6.76 -18.98 7.95
N GLN A 106 7.97 -18.49 8.23
CA GLN A 106 8.96 -19.14 9.08
C GLN A 106 8.95 -18.52 10.47
N ARG A 107 8.64 -19.33 11.48
CA ARG A 107 8.65 -18.92 12.89
C ARG A 107 10.01 -19.18 13.56
N GLN A 108 10.44 -18.31 14.48
CA GLN A 108 11.77 -18.38 15.12
C GLN A 108 11.92 -19.57 16.09
N ALA A 109 10.82 -20.09 16.64
CA ALA A 109 10.84 -21.24 17.55
C ALA A 109 10.43 -22.53 16.82
N PHE A 110 11.41 -23.22 16.23
CA PHE A 110 11.37 -24.63 15.79
C PHE A 110 10.25 -25.04 14.80
N ALA A 111 10.68 -25.18 13.54
CA ALA A 111 10.28 -26.21 12.58
C ALA A 111 8.86 -26.24 11.98
N GLU A 112 7.89 -25.44 12.44
CA GLU A 112 6.60 -25.36 11.73
C GLU A 112 6.60 -24.22 10.70
N MET A 113 6.83 -24.58 9.44
CA MET A 113 6.36 -23.77 8.31
C MET A 113 4.84 -23.85 8.31
N LYS A 114 4.18 -22.89 8.93
CA LYS A 114 2.74 -22.85 8.81
C LYS A 114 2.37 -22.48 7.37
N THR A 115 1.45 -23.26 6.83
CA THR A 115 0.76 -23.00 5.57
C THR A 115 -0.55 -22.25 5.82
N ASP A 116 -0.78 -21.71 7.03
CA ASP A 116 -1.95 -20.92 7.33
C ASP A 116 -1.85 -19.62 6.55
N LYS A 117 -2.34 -19.66 5.29
CA LYS A 117 -2.40 -18.52 4.39
C LYS A 117 -3.41 -17.46 4.86
N LEU A 118 -3.73 -17.39 6.14
CA LEU A 118 -4.81 -16.55 6.68
C LEU A 118 -4.26 -15.45 7.59
N THR A 119 -3.24 -15.71 8.41
CA THR A 119 -2.69 -14.69 9.31
C THR A 119 -1.20 -14.95 9.60
N PHE A 120 -0.44 -13.90 9.85
CA PHE A 120 0.89 -13.98 10.45
C PHE A 120 1.21 -12.70 11.22
N ASP A 121 1.91 -12.84 12.34
CA ASP A 121 2.38 -11.78 13.26
C ASP A 121 1.78 -10.36 13.09
N GLY A 122 0.53 -10.18 13.53
CA GLY A 122 -0.15 -8.87 13.47
C GLY A 122 -0.69 -8.47 12.10
N TYR A 123 -0.79 -9.40 11.15
CA TYR A 123 -1.38 -9.23 9.84
C TYR A 123 -2.43 -10.31 9.54
N ASP A 124 -3.55 -9.87 8.99
CA ASP A 124 -4.65 -10.71 8.50
C ASP A 124 -4.70 -10.69 6.98
N ARG A 125 -5.02 -11.84 6.38
CA ARG A 125 -5.24 -11.93 4.93
C ARG A 125 -6.48 -11.14 4.54
N VAL A 126 -6.33 -10.35 3.48
CA VAL A 126 -7.46 -9.69 2.83
C VAL A 126 -8.23 -10.72 2.00
N GLU A 127 -9.49 -11.00 2.38
CA GLU A 127 -10.32 -12.06 1.75
C GLU A 127 -10.72 -11.77 0.29
N THR A 128 -10.77 -10.50 -0.11
CA THR A 128 -11.15 -10.10 -1.47
C THR A 128 -10.42 -8.82 -1.82
N HIS A 129 -9.27 -8.90 -2.49
CA HIS A 129 -8.52 -7.72 -2.88
C HIS A 129 -8.91 -7.31 -4.32
N PRO A 130 -9.23 -6.03 -4.63
CA PRO A 130 -9.63 -5.61 -5.97
C PRO A 130 -8.59 -5.86 -7.07
N LEU A 131 -7.33 -6.03 -6.66
CA LEU A 131 -6.21 -6.33 -7.53
C LEU A 131 -5.83 -7.82 -7.54
N GLU A 132 -6.52 -8.70 -6.79
CA GLU A 132 -6.20 -10.14 -6.70
C GLU A 132 -6.09 -10.75 -8.11
N ASP A 133 -4.83 -10.84 -8.54
CA ASP A 133 -4.38 -11.73 -9.59
C ASP A 133 -4.09 -13.08 -8.88
N PRO A 134 -4.48 -14.23 -9.45
CA PRO A 134 -4.22 -15.56 -8.86
C PRO A 134 -2.77 -15.83 -8.41
N HIS A 135 -1.82 -14.97 -8.78
CA HIS A 135 -0.40 -15.12 -8.48
C HIS A 135 0.06 -14.43 -7.17
N PHE A 136 -0.78 -13.64 -6.48
CA PHE A 136 -0.40 -13.00 -5.22
C PHE A 136 -1.50 -13.03 -4.16
N VAL A 137 -1.11 -12.74 -2.92
CA VAL A 137 -2.00 -12.59 -1.75
C VAL A 137 -1.67 -11.29 -1.02
N ALA A 138 -2.70 -10.64 -0.47
CA ALA A 138 -2.56 -9.40 0.30
C ALA A 138 -2.82 -9.64 1.79
N PHE A 139 -2.06 -8.95 2.63
CA PHE A 139 -2.20 -8.96 4.09
C PHE A 139 -2.27 -7.54 4.63
N SER A 140 -3.26 -7.26 5.47
CA SER A 140 -3.45 -5.98 6.15
C SER A 140 -3.13 -6.11 7.63
N ARG A 141 -2.61 -5.04 8.24
CA ARG A 141 -2.36 -5.02 9.68
C ARG A 141 -3.63 -5.30 10.47
N SER A 142 -3.56 -6.24 11.41
CA SER A 142 -4.66 -6.59 12.31
C SER A 142 -5.05 -5.36 13.14
N SER A 143 -6.36 -5.14 13.27
CA SER A 143 -6.94 -4.02 14.04
C SER A 143 -6.94 -4.27 15.54
#